data_AF-A0A7J9M3C9-F1
#
_entry.id   AF-A0A7J9M3C9-F1
#
_cell.length_a   1.000
_cell.length_b   1.000
_cell.length_c   1.000
_cell.angle_alpha   90.00
_cell.angle_beta   90.00
_cell.angle_gamma   90.00
#
_symmetry.space_group_name_H-M   'P 1'
#
loop_
_entity.id
_entity.type
_entity.pdbx_description
1 polymer ?
#
loop_
_entity_poly.entity_id
_entity_poly.type
_entity_poly.pdbx_seq_one_letter_code
_entity_poly.pdbx_strand_id
1 'polypeptide(L)'
;MSIYQTLFCFICTHLTAGEKHGDELKRNADVHDILRRTLFHSYSTFGHPRGIHDHERIIWLGDLNYRINLSYDETCDLISNKKWSELIKRDQLVQELQKGGTFEGWSEGVLDFAPTYKYEVNSEKYYGEDPKIGRRTPSWCDRILSYGKGLRQQSYGRTELKISDHRPVTATYMAEVEVFDSRRLQRALTYTDAEIENEGDAAEGTQRLMSKPGR
;
A
#
# COMPACT_ATOMS: atom_id res chain seq x y z
N MET A 1 9.98 -2.62 10.15
CA MET A 1 10.59 -3.98 10.21
C MET A 1 11.52 -4.13 9.02
N SER A 2 12.58 -4.93 9.09
CA SER A 2 13.38 -5.27 7.91
C SER A 2 13.33 -6.77 7.62
N ILE A 3 13.33 -7.13 6.34
CA ILE A 3 13.60 -8.49 5.87
C ILE A 3 14.82 -8.38 4.97
N TYR A 4 15.93 -8.99 5.38
CA TYR A 4 17.27 -8.67 4.85
C TYR A 4 17.54 -7.17 4.91
N GLN A 5 17.92 -6.54 3.80
CA GLN A 5 18.21 -5.11 3.71
C GLN A 5 16.99 -4.29 3.27
N THR A 6 15.83 -4.93 3.07
CA THR A 6 14.62 -4.23 2.61
C THR A 6 13.69 -3.88 3.78
N LEU A 7 13.23 -2.63 3.79
CA LEU A 7 12.36 -2.09 4.83
C LEU A 7 10.88 -2.30 4.53
N PHE A 8 10.17 -2.95 5.46
CA PHE A 8 8.75 -3.23 5.39
C PHE A 8 7.95 -2.47 6.46
N CYS A 9 6.79 -1.96 6.05
CA CYS A 9 5.78 -1.36 6.93
C CYS A 9 4.42 -2.02 6.72
N PHE A 10 3.74 -2.33 7.83
CA PHE A 10 2.39 -2.85 7.82
C PHE A 10 1.52 -1.92 8.66
N ILE A 11 0.40 -1.48 8.08
CA ILE A 11 -0.52 -0.54 8.72
C ILE A 11 -1.89 -1.21 8.72
N CYS A 12 -2.51 -1.28 9.91
CA CYS A 12 -3.88 -1.76 10.06
C CYS A 12 -4.74 -0.63 10.63
N THR A 13 -5.79 -0.24 9.92
CA THR A 13 -6.61 0.92 10.31
C THR A 13 -8.10 0.60 10.27
N HIS A 14 -8.84 1.32 11.10
CA HIS A 14 -10.29 1.40 11.02
C HIS A 14 -10.65 2.88 10.82
N LEU A 15 -11.03 3.25 9.59
CA LEU A 15 -11.31 4.65 9.22
C LEU A 15 -12.75 5.04 9.56
N THR A 16 -13.04 6.35 9.50
CA THR A 16 -14.37 6.91 9.76
C THR A 16 -15.47 6.18 8.98
N ALA A 17 -16.43 5.61 9.71
CA ALA A 17 -17.62 4.97 9.18
C ALA A 17 -18.68 5.99 8.74
N GLY A 18 -19.64 5.54 7.91
CA GLY A 18 -20.79 6.32 7.48
C GLY A 18 -21.03 6.31 5.97
N GLU A 19 -22.29 6.49 5.58
CA GLU A 19 -22.79 6.50 4.19
C GLU A 19 -23.33 7.89 3.79
N LYS A 20 -23.17 8.91 4.65
CA LYS A 20 -23.64 10.25 4.30
C LYS A 20 -22.71 10.83 3.25
N HIS A 21 -23.27 11.64 2.37
CA HIS A 21 -22.48 12.39 1.39
C HIS A 21 -21.40 13.21 2.12
N GLY A 22 -20.15 13.08 1.66
CA GLY A 22 -18.99 13.75 2.24
C GLY A 22 -18.29 12.97 3.36
N ASP A 23 -18.79 11.81 3.80
CA ASP A 23 -18.07 10.95 4.75
C ASP A 23 -16.76 10.41 4.14
N GLU A 24 -16.67 10.29 2.82
CA GLU A 24 -15.43 9.94 2.10
C GLU A 24 -14.31 10.97 2.34
N LEU A 25 -14.64 12.25 2.49
CA LEU A 25 -13.67 13.30 2.78
C LEU A 25 -13.08 13.15 4.19
N LYS A 26 -13.87 12.64 5.15
CA LYS A 26 -13.38 12.35 6.50
C LYS A 26 -12.41 11.18 6.48
N ARG A 27 -12.70 10.13 5.72
CA ARG A 27 -11.78 9.00 5.52
C ARG A 27 -10.47 9.45 4.85
N ASN A 28 -10.54 10.33 3.84
CA ASN A 28 -9.36 10.94 3.25
C ASN A 28 -8.53 11.73 4.28
N ALA A 29 -9.20 12.49 5.15
CA ALA A 29 -8.55 13.23 6.22
C ALA A 29 -7.90 12.30 7.26
N ASP A 30 -8.55 11.20 7.65
CA ASP A 30 -7.99 10.18 8.53
C ASP A 30 -6.70 9.60 7.92
N VAL A 31 -6.74 9.21 6.64
CA VAL A 31 -5.56 8.68 5.92
C VAL A 31 -4.43 9.68 5.91
N HIS A 32 -4.71 10.94 5.60
CA HIS A 32 -3.70 12.00 5.60
C HIS A 32 -3.09 12.20 6.99
N ASP A 33 -3.90 12.22 8.05
CA ASP A 33 -3.39 12.38 9.42
C ASP A 33 -2.59 11.15 9.87
N ILE A 34 -2.97 9.94 9.49
CA ILE A 34 -2.19 8.71 9.76
C ILE A 34 -0.82 8.79 9.07
N LEU A 35 -0.79 9.09 7.77
CA LEU A 35 0.45 9.24 7.01
C LEU A 35 1.39 10.29 7.60
N ARG A 36 0.82 11.42 8.05
CA ARG A 36 1.59 12.55 8.59
C ARG A 36 2.08 12.33 10.02
N ARG A 37 1.29 11.68 10.87
CA ARG A 37 1.54 11.63 12.33
C ARG A 37 2.17 10.34 12.81
N THR A 38 2.05 9.25 12.05
CA THR A 38 2.65 7.98 12.45
C THR A 38 4.16 8.02 12.28
N LEU A 39 4.86 8.02 13.42
CA LEU A 39 6.31 8.01 13.50
C LEU A 39 6.80 6.74 14.21
N PHE A 40 7.77 6.07 13.59
CA PHE A 40 8.45 4.92 14.16
C PHE A 40 9.68 5.39 14.94
N HIS A 41 9.78 4.93 16.20
CA HIS A 41 10.95 5.23 17.03
C HIS A 41 12.11 4.32 16.61
N SER A 42 13.22 4.93 16.20
CA SER A 42 14.49 4.23 15.99
C SER A 42 15.42 4.48 17.16
N TYR A 43 16.03 3.42 17.69
CA TYR A 43 17.07 3.48 18.72
C TYR A 43 18.45 3.89 18.16
N SER A 44 18.59 4.04 16.84
CA SER A 44 19.82 4.47 16.19
C SER A 44 19.58 5.66 15.26
N THR A 45 20.55 6.58 15.21
CA THR A 45 20.44 7.89 14.54
C THR A 45 20.61 7.82 13.02
N PHE A 46 21.08 6.69 12.47
CA PHE A 46 21.38 6.55 11.04
C PHE A 46 20.48 5.50 10.36
N GLY A 47 19.90 5.90 9.22
CA GLY A 47 19.36 4.98 8.21
C GLY A 47 18.02 4.28 8.50
N HIS A 48 17.31 4.63 9.57
CA HIS A 48 16.03 3.99 9.90
C HIS A 48 14.83 4.83 9.45
N PRO A 49 13.77 4.18 8.93
CA PRO A 49 12.57 4.87 8.47
C PRO A 49 11.85 5.51 9.66
N ARG A 50 11.53 6.80 9.57
CA ARG A 50 10.82 7.54 10.62
C ARG A 50 9.33 7.60 10.32
N GLY A 51 8.95 7.84 9.08
CA GLY A 51 7.56 7.83 8.62
C GLY A 51 7.17 6.52 7.94
N ILE A 52 5.88 6.43 7.60
CA ILE A 52 5.35 5.32 6.78
C ILE A 52 6.06 5.26 5.43
N HIS A 53 6.11 6.37 4.69
CA HIS A 53 6.69 6.45 3.35
C HIS A 53 8.22 6.33 3.29
N ASP A 54 8.90 6.28 4.43
CA ASP A 54 10.34 5.99 4.48
C ASP A 54 10.64 4.49 4.29
N HIS A 55 9.61 3.64 4.30
CA HIS A 55 9.74 2.20 4.04
C HIS A 55 9.57 1.89 2.56
N GLU A 56 10.25 0.84 2.09
CA GLU A 56 10.28 0.48 0.67
C GLU A 56 9.14 -0.42 0.22
N ARG A 57 8.56 -1.17 1.15
CA ARG A 57 7.49 -2.15 0.93
C ARG A 57 6.41 -1.91 1.97
N ILE A 58 5.29 -1.32 1.58
CA ILE A 58 4.24 -0.94 2.52
C ILE A 58 2.96 -1.69 2.17
N ILE A 59 2.35 -2.33 3.17
CA ILE A 59 1.01 -2.92 3.08
C ILE A 59 0.10 -2.16 4.04
N TRP A 60 -0.97 -1.58 3.51
CA TRP A 60 -2.01 -0.93 4.30
C TRP A 60 -3.28 -1.76 4.19
N LEU A 61 -3.79 -2.24 5.32
CA LEU A 61 -5.00 -3.04 5.39
C LEU A 61 -5.97 -2.55 6.47
N GLY A 62 -7.19 -3.08 6.42
CA GLY A 62 -8.19 -2.94 7.49
C GLY A 62 -9.56 -2.56 6.97
N ASP A 63 -10.43 -2.12 7.88
CA ASP A 63 -11.72 -1.55 7.55
C ASP A 63 -11.54 -0.07 7.18
N LEU A 64 -11.37 0.17 5.88
CA LEU A 64 -11.19 1.51 5.34
C LEU A 64 -12.53 2.24 5.17
N ASN A 65 -13.65 1.54 5.34
CA ASN A 65 -15.00 2.10 5.41
C ASN A 65 -15.48 2.90 4.19
N TYR A 66 -14.75 2.90 3.07
CA TYR A 66 -15.24 3.46 1.81
C TYR A 66 -16.45 2.68 1.30
N ARG A 67 -17.39 3.39 0.69
CA ARG A 67 -18.71 2.86 0.31
C ARG A 67 -18.91 2.85 -1.19
N ILE A 68 -19.90 2.09 -1.63
CA ILE A 68 -20.37 2.13 -3.03
C ILE A 68 -21.44 3.22 -3.16
N ASN A 69 -21.21 4.17 -4.08
CA ASN A 69 -22.11 5.28 -4.38
C ASN A 69 -23.27 4.84 -5.31
N LEU A 70 -24.11 3.95 -4.81
CA LEU A 70 -25.32 3.44 -5.46
C LEU A 70 -26.44 3.27 -4.42
N SER A 71 -27.68 3.18 -4.90
CA SER A 71 -28.78 2.75 -4.02
C SER A 71 -28.60 1.28 -3.62
N TYR A 72 -29.25 0.90 -2.51
CA TYR A 72 -29.23 -0.49 -2.03
C TYR A 72 -29.72 -1.46 -3.12
N ASP A 73 -30.85 -1.17 -3.75
CA ASP A 73 -31.49 -2.06 -4.72
C ASP A 73 -30.61 -2.24 -5.98
N GLU A 74 -30.09 -1.14 -6.54
CA GLU A 74 -29.15 -1.20 -7.68
C GLU A 74 -27.88 -2.00 -7.33
N THR A 75 -27.37 -1.83 -6.11
CA THR A 75 -26.18 -2.56 -5.64
C THR A 75 -26.46 -4.06 -5.57
N CYS A 76 -27.57 -4.45 -4.95
CA CYS A 76 -28.00 -5.84 -4.86
C CYS A 76 -28.24 -6.48 -6.24
N ASP A 77 -28.82 -5.73 -7.19
CA ASP A 77 -29.02 -6.18 -8.57
C ASP A 77 -27.68 -6.46 -9.27
N LEU A 78 -26.72 -5.54 -9.16
CA LEU A 78 -25.38 -5.72 -9.75
C LEU A 78 -24.63 -6.89 -9.11
N ILE A 79 -24.73 -7.07 -7.78
CA ILE A 79 -24.14 -8.21 -7.06
C ILE A 79 -24.75 -9.52 -7.54
N SER A 80 -26.08 -9.60 -7.64
CA SER A 80 -26.80 -10.80 -8.07
C SER A 80 -26.41 -11.24 -9.49
N ASN A 81 -26.10 -10.26 -10.35
CA ASN A 81 -25.62 -10.48 -11.71
C ASN A 81 -24.09 -10.57 -11.82
N LYS A 82 -23.35 -10.53 -10.70
CA LYS A 82 -21.88 -10.54 -10.63
C LYS A 82 -21.22 -9.48 -11.52
N LYS A 83 -21.85 -8.31 -11.64
CA LYS A 83 -21.36 -7.18 -12.45
C LYS A 83 -20.35 -6.35 -11.67
N TRP A 84 -19.23 -6.97 -11.28
CA TRP A 84 -18.19 -6.35 -10.44
C TRP A 84 -17.61 -5.08 -11.05
N SER A 85 -17.37 -5.06 -12.36
CA SER A 85 -16.83 -3.90 -13.08
C SER A 85 -17.71 -2.65 -12.93
N GLU A 86 -19.03 -2.79 -12.89
CA GLU A 86 -19.94 -1.65 -12.72
C GLU A 86 -19.98 -1.16 -11.28
N LEU A 87 -19.90 -2.08 -10.30
CA LEU A 87 -19.78 -1.73 -8.88
C LEU A 87 -18.48 -1.00 -8.57
N ILE A 88 -17.35 -1.47 -9.12
CA ILE A 88 -16.02 -0.87 -8.93
C ILE A 88 -16.00 0.59 -9.39
N LYS A 89 -16.67 0.93 -10.51
CA LYS A 89 -16.75 2.33 -10.98
C LYS A 89 -17.42 3.27 -9.99
N ARG A 90 -18.22 2.73 -9.06
CA ARG A 90 -18.97 3.47 -8.04
C ARG A 90 -18.37 3.31 -6.64
N ASP A 91 -17.29 2.54 -6.48
CA ASP A 91 -16.58 2.42 -5.21
C ASP A 91 -15.77 3.69 -4.92
N GLN A 92 -15.98 4.28 -3.74
CA GLN A 92 -15.33 5.53 -3.37
C GLN A 92 -13.80 5.39 -3.31
N LEU A 93 -13.26 4.29 -2.75
CA LEU A 93 -11.80 4.15 -2.64
C LEU A 93 -11.15 4.00 -4.01
N VAL A 94 -11.76 3.24 -4.92
CA VAL A 94 -11.28 3.14 -6.31
C VAL A 94 -11.26 4.52 -6.98
N GLN A 95 -12.28 5.34 -6.77
CA GLN A 95 -12.30 6.71 -7.30
C GLN A 95 -11.20 7.58 -6.68
N GLU A 96 -10.95 7.49 -5.38
CA GLU A 96 -9.85 8.23 -4.73
C GLU A 96 -8.48 7.77 -5.20
N LEU A 97 -8.26 6.46 -5.40
CA LEU A 97 -7.05 5.91 -6.00
C LEU A 97 -6.83 6.44 -7.43
N GLN A 98 -7.88 6.53 -8.24
CA GLN A 98 -7.82 7.04 -9.62
C GLN A 98 -7.57 8.55 -9.68
N LYS A 99 -8.13 9.32 -8.75
CA LYS A 99 -7.89 10.78 -8.66
C LYS A 99 -6.45 11.10 -8.28
N GLY A 100 -5.79 10.22 -7.52
CA GLY A 100 -4.48 10.49 -6.92
C GLY A 100 -4.59 11.41 -5.70
N GLY A 101 -3.51 12.10 -5.36
CA GLY A 101 -3.43 12.92 -4.13
C GLY A 101 -3.08 12.07 -2.92
N THR A 102 -4.00 11.92 -1.95
CA THR A 102 -3.73 11.17 -0.70
C THR A 102 -3.28 9.72 -0.96
N PHE A 103 -3.77 9.11 -2.04
CA PHE A 103 -3.42 7.74 -2.43
C PHE A 103 -2.44 7.67 -3.61
N GLU A 104 -1.71 8.75 -3.90
CA GLU A 104 -0.70 8.73 -4.97
C GLU A 104 0.38 7.65 -4.72
N GLY A 105 0.65 6.83 -5.74
CA GLY A 105 1.60 5.72 -5.68
C GLY A 105 1.10 4.46 -4.95
N TRP A 106 -0.09 4.50 -4.36
CA TRP A 106 -0.74 3.31 -3.81
C TRP A 106 -1.40 2.49 -4.92
N SER A 107 -1.47 1.19 -4.71
CA SER A 107 -2.09 0.24 -5.63
C SER A 107 -2.94 -0.77 -4.88
N GLU A 108 -3.99 -1.25 -5.53
CA GLU A 108 -4.88 -2.28 -5.01
C GLU A 108 -5.08 -3.38 -6.06
N GLY A 109 -5.35 -4.60 -5.59
CA GLY A 109 -5.75 -5.72 -6.43
C GLY A 109 -7.11 -5.55 -7.10
N VAL A 110 -7.39 -6.40 -8.08
CA VAL A 110 -8.71 -6.44 -8.73
C VAL A 110 -9.74 -6.96 -7.73
N LEU A 111 -10.86 -6.24 -7.59
CA LEU A 111 -12.01 -6.65 -6.79
C LEU A 111 -12.93 -7.57 -7.61
N ASP A 112 -12.67 -8.86 -7.63
CA ASP A 112 -13.47 -9.87 -8.36
C ASP A 112 -14.39 -10.71 -7.45
N PHE A 113 -14.59 -10.24 -6.21
CA PHE A 113 -15.41 -10.87 -5.17
C PHE A 113 -16.51 -9.92 -4.66
N ALA A 114 -17.56 -10.48 -4.06
CA ALA A 114 -18.70 -9.70 -3.60
C ALA A 114 -18.35 -8.78 -2.41
N PRO A 115 -19.02 -7.62 -2.27
CA PRO A 115 -18.85 -6.69 -1.15
C PRO A 115 -18.86 -7.38 0.21
N THR A 116 -17.96 -6.97 1.10
CA THR A 116 -17.66 -7.66 2.36
C THR A 116 -18.53 -7.21 3.52
N TYR A 117 -19.23 -6.09 3.37
CA TYR A 117 -20.10 -5.46 4.37
C TYR A 117 -21.43 -5.03 3.72
N LYS A 118 -22.58 -4.96 4.40
CA LYS A 118 -22.88 -5.45 5.74
C LYS A 118 -23.73 -6.71 5.65
N TYR A 119 -23.29 -7.79 6.28
CA TYR A 119 -24.06 -9.03 6.37
C TYR A 119 -24.90 -9.10 7.63
N GLU A 120 -25.95 -9.90 7.57
CA GLU A 120 -26.54 -10.48 8.78
C GLU A 120 -25.58 -11.52 9.38
N VAL A 121 -25.42 -11.50 10.71
CA VAL A 121 -24.53 -12.44 11.41
C VAL A 121 -25.04 -13.87 11.21
N ASN A 122 -24.12 -14.81 10.97
CA ASN A 122 -24.38 -16.22 10.67
C ASN A 122 -25.26 -16.45 9.42
N SER A 123 -25.33 -15.47 8.51
CA SER A 123 -26.17 -15.50 7.31
C SER A 123 -25.36 -15.09 6.07
N GLU A 124 -25.86 -15.45 4.89
CA GLU A 124 -25.33 -14.99 3.58
C GLU A 124 -26.05 -13.75 3.05
N LYS A 125 -27.04 -13.26 3.79
CA LYS A 125 -27.84 -12.13 3.39
C LYS A 125 -27.19 -10.83 3.79
N TYR A 126 -27.26 -9.84 2.89
CA TYR A 126 -26.93 -8.47 3.24
C TYR A 126 -28.02 -7.88 4.14
N TYR A 127 -27.58 -7.10 5.12
CA TYR A 127 -28.45 -6.42 6.06
C TYR A 127 -29.32 -5.37 5.35
N GLY A 128 -30.64 -5.45 5.52
CA GLY A 128 -31.58 -4.48 4.96
C GLY A 128 -32.55 -5.01 3.91
N GLU A 129 -32.74 -6.34 3.81
CA GLU A 129 -33.86 -6.91 3.04
C GLU A 129 -35.21 -6.32 3.52
N ASP A 130 -35.38 -6.09 4.83
CA ASP A 130 -36.54 -5.38 5.39
C ASP A 130 -36.30 -3.85 5.41
N PRO A 131 -37.02 -3.06 4.60
CA PRO A 131 -36.88 -1.60 4.57
C PRO A 131 -37.19 -0.91 5.90
N LYS A 132 -37.95 -1.55 6.80
CA LYS A 132 -38.37 -0.96 8.08
C LYS A 132 -37.25 -0.87 9.11
N ILE A 133 -36.23 -1.70 8.98
CA ILE A 133 -35.12 -1.85 9.95
C ILE A 133 -33.94 -0.93 9.57
N GLY A 134 -33.98 -0.35 8.38
CA GLY A 134 -32.94 0.50 7.82
C GLY A 134 -31.96 -0.30 6.95
N ARG A 135 -31.61 0.27 5.80
CA ARG A 135 -30.72 -0.36 4.82
C ARG A 135 -29.28 0.09 5.01
N ARG A 136 -28.34 -0.80 4.67
CA ARG A 136 -26.93 -0.48 4.47
C ARG A 136 -26.53 -0.97 3.10
N THR A 137 -26.02 -0.07 2.27
CA THR A 137 -25.64 -0.44 0.90
C THR A 137 -24.43 -1.37 0.99
N PRO A 138 -24.49 -2.58 0.39
CA PRO A 138 -23.34 -3.47 0.38
C PRO A 138 -22.08 -2.77 -0.17
N SER A 139 -20.96 -2.87 0.54
CA SER A 139 -19.72 -2.14 0.23
C SER A 139 -18.47 -2.96 0.51
N TRP A 140 -17.39 -2.69 -0.23
CA TRP A 140 -16.05 -3.20 0.06
C TRP A 140 -15.36 -2.29 1.09
N CYS A 141 -15.74 -2.46 2.36
CA CYS A 141 -15.16 -1.71 3.47
C CYS A 141 -13.75 -2.23 3.82
N ASP A 142 -13.55 -3.54 3.72
CA ASP A 142 -12.33 -4.24 4.11
C ASP A 142 -11.37 -4.33 2.92
N ARG A 143 -10.20 -3.69 3.02
CA ARG A 143 -9.31 -3.47 1.87
C ARG A 143 -7.86 -3.74 2.20
N ILE A 144 -7.05 -4.05 1.17
CA ILE A 144 -5.60 -4.25 1.27
C ILE A 144 -4.91 -3.54 0.10
N LEU A 145 -4.21 -2.45 0.41
CA LEU A 145 -3.40 -1.68 -0.53
C LEU A 145 -1.91 -1.98 -0.35
N SER A 146 -1.15 -1.71 -1.39
CA SER A 146 0.31 -1.79 -1.38
C SER A 146 0.95 -0.55 -1.98
N TYR A 147 2.12 -0.17 -1.45
CA TYR A 147 2.94 0.93 -1.92
C TYR A 147 4.41 0.50 -2.00
N GLY A 148 5.11 1.02 -3.00
CA GLY A 148 6.50 0.72 -3.29
C GLY A 148 6.68 -0.30 -4.42
N LYS A 149 7.90 -0.35 -4.97
CA LYS A 149 8.26 -1.31 -6.03
C LYS A 149 8.53 -2.68 -5.45
N GLY A 150 8.63 -3.73 -6.27
CA GLY A 150 9.02 -5.07 -5.82
C GLY A 150 7.97 -5.82 -5.00
N LEU A 151 6.72 -5.33 -4.91
CA LEU A 151 5.57 -6.09 -4.43
C LEU A 151 4.73 -6.54 -5.62
N ARG A 152 4.58 -7.86 -5.80
CA ARG A 152 3.72 -8.46 -6.82
C ARG A 152 2.61 -9.25 -6.17
N GLN A 153 1.39 -8.73 -6.23
CA GLN A 153 0.21 -9.42 -5.69
C GLN A 153 -0.03 -10.73 -6.45
N GLN A 154 -0.18 -11.84 -5.71
CA GLN A 154 -0.51 -13.16 -6.23
C GLN A 154 -2.00 -13.46 -6.14
N SER A 155 -2.63 -13.06 -5.05
CA SER A 155 -4.05 -13.27 -4.80
C SER A 155 -4.63 -12.13 -3.99
N TYR A 156 -5.90 -11.85 -4.22
CA TYR A 156 -6.71 -10.93 -3.45
C TYR A 156 -8.14 -11.46 -3.44
N GLY A 157 -8.75 -11.58 -2.27
CA GLY A 157 -10.06 -12.20 -2.17
C GLY A 157 -10.61 -12.19 -0.75
N ARG A 158 -11.85 -12.67 -0.62
CA ARG A 158 -12.54 -12.82 0.65
C ARG A 158 -12.76 -14.28 1.03
N THR A 159 -13.01 -14.52 2.32
CA THR A 159 -13.37 -15.84 2.86
C THR A 159 -14.79 -15.82 3.42
N GLU A 160 -15.54 -16.91 3.25
CA GLU A 160 -16.94 -17.03 3.70
C GLU A 160 -17.08 -17.45 5.18
N LEU A 161 -16.37 -16.75 6.07
CA LEU A 161 -16.59 -16.85 7.51
C LEU A 161 -17.71 -15.90 7.93
N LYS A 162 -18.76 -16.45 8.56
CA LYS A 162 -20.04 -15.76 8.78
C LYS A 162 -20.24 -15.25 10.22
N ILE A 163 -19.21 -15.37 11.06
CA ILE A 163 -19.28 -15.01 12.48
C ILE A 163 -19.43 -13.51 12.73
N SER A 164 -19.17 -12.68 11.72
CA SER A 164 -19.30 -11.22 11.73
C SER A 164 -20.21 -10.78 10.58
N ASP A 165 -20.70 -9.55 10.69
CA ASP A 165 -21.32 -8.78 9.62
C ASP A 165 -20.32 -8.33 8.52
N HIS A 166 -19.03 -8.58 8.71
CA HIS A 166 -17.98 -8.47 7.70
C HIS A 166 -17.50 -9.86 7.22
N ARG A 167 -17.02 -9.93 5.97
CA ARG A 167 -16.31 -11.08 5.42
C ARG A 167 -14.80 -10.83 5.45
N PRO A 168 -13.98 -11.72 6.04
CA PRO A 168 -12.53 -11.55 6.07
C PRO A 168 -11.93 -11.44 4.67
N VAL A 169 -10.99 -10.50 4.50
CA VAL A 169 -10.25 -10.27 3.25
C VAL A 169 -8.81 -10.69 3.41
N THR A 170 -8.26 -11.29 2.36
CA THR A 170 -6.89 -11.80 2.31
C THR A 170 -6.21 -11.37 1.02
N ALA A 171 -4.92 -11.07 1.09
CA ALA A 171 -4.08 -10.86 -0.08
C ALA A 171 -2.73 -11.53 0.16
N THR A 172 -2.17 -12.13 -0.90
CA THR A 172 -0.82 -12.71 -0.87
C THR A 172 0.07 -11.94 -1.82
N TYR A 173 1.28 -11.62 -1.39
CA TYR A 173 2.27 -10.90 -2.19
C TYR A 173 3.57 -11.69 -2.31
N MET A 174 4.18 -11.64 -3.49
CA MET A 174 5.59 -11.95 -3.68
C MET A 174 6.37 -10.65 -3.50
N ALA A 175 7.35 -10.63 -2.60
CA ALA A 175 8.14 -9.46 -2.29
C ALA A 175 9.61 -9.67 -2.67
N GLU A 176 10.14 -8.80 -3.51
CA GLU A 176 11.56 -8.70 -3.82
C GLU A 176 12.29 -8.02 -2.67
N VAL A 177 13.37 -8.65 -2.20
CA VAL A 177 14.19 -8.20 -1.08
C VAL A 177 15.66 -8.11 -1.48
N GLU A 178 16.34 -7.09 -0.97
CA GLU A 178 17.76 -6.90 -1.15
C GLU A 178 18.53 -7.73 -0.14
N VAL A 179 19.49 -8.52 -0.63
CA VAL A 179 20.34 -9.36 0.20
C VAL A 179 21.78 -8.89 0.08
N PHE A 180 22.38 -8.55 1.21
CA PHE A 180 23.76 -8.13 1.32
C PHE A 180 24.70 -9.29 1.03
N ASP A 181 25.56 -9.11 0.03
CA ASP A 181 26.63 -10.04 -0.29
C ASP A 181 27.97 -9.37 0.01
N SER A 182 28.62 -9.82 1.10
CA SER A 182 29.91 -9.31 1.55
C SER A 182 31.01 -9.44 0.50
N ARG A 183 30.96 -10.45 -0.37
CA ARG A 183 31.96 -10.67 -1.41
C ARG A 183 31.78 -9.68 -2.55
N ARG A 184 30.53 -9.34 -2.89
CA ARG A 184 30.23 -8.30 -3.89
C ARG A 184 30.66 -6.93 -3.37
N LEU A 185 30.43 -6.63 -2.09
CA LEU A 185 30.93 -5.40 -1.49
C LEU A 185 32.45 -5.33 -1.53
N GLN A 186 33.15 -6.39 -1.10
CA GLN A 186 34.61 -6.43 -1.14
C GLN A 186 35.15 -6.20 -2.55
N ARG A 187 34.59 -6.88 -3.57
CA ARG A 187 34.99 -6.66 -4.96
C ARG A 187 34.74 -5.23 -5.44
N ALA A 188 33.60 -4.65 -5.08
CA ALA A 188 33.29 -3.27 -5.44
C ALA A 188 34.29 -2.30 -4.79
N LEU A 189 34.57 -2.45 -3.49
CA LEU A 189 35.55 -1.63 -2.79
C LEU A 189 36.95 -1.75 -3.42
N THR A 190 37.42 -2.97 -3.69
CA THR A 190 38.72 -3.18 -4.35
C THR A 190 38.79 -2.51 -5.73
N TYR A 191 37.69 -2.50 -6.48
CA TYR A 191 37.65 -1.84 -7.78
C TYR A 191 37.68 -0.31 -7.64
N THR A 192 36.92 0.25 -6.71
CA THR A 192 36.93 1.70 -6.44
C THR A 192 38.30 2.17 -5.93
N ASP A 193 38.93 1.41 -5.05
CA ASP A 193 40.27 1.71 -4.54
C ASP A 193 41.30 1.72 -5.69
N ALA A 194 41.21 0.74 -6.60
CA ALA A 194 42.07 0.68 -7.78
C ALA A 194 41.83 1.82 -8.79
N GLU A 195 40.60 2.33 -8.93
CA GLU A 195 40.31 3.50 -9.76
C GLU A 195 40.87 4.79 -9.15
N ILE A 196 40.75 4.96 -7.82
CA ILE A 196 41.30 6.11 -7.10
C ILE A 196 42.83 6.12 -7.17
N GLU A 197 43.48 4.96 -7.01
CA GLU A 197 44.93 4.84 -7.17
C GLU A 197 45.39 5.21 -8.59
N ASN A 198 44.68 4.75 -9.63
CA ASN A 198 45.01 5.09 -11.01
C ASN A 198 44.78 6.58 -11.35
N GLU A 199 43.75 7.23 -10.81
CA GLU A 199 43.54 8.68 -10.98
C GLU A 199 44.59 9.52 -10.24
N GLY A 200 45.04 9.06 -9.07
CA GLY A 200 46.14 9.67 -8.31
C GLY A 200 47.47 9.64 -9.07
N ASP A 201 47.82 8.50 -9.66
CA ASP A 201 49.04 8.33 -10.45
C ASP A 201 49.03 9.17 -11.74
N ALA A 202 47.86 9.32 -12.38
CA ALA A 202 47.69 10.19 -13.55
C ALA A 202 47.86 11.69 -13.22
N ALA A 203 47.40 12.11 -12.03
CA ALA A 203 47.55 13.48 -11.56
C ALA A 203 49.02 13.83 -11.23
N GLU A 204 49.77 12.90 -10.60
CA GLU A 204 51.21 13.10 -10.32
C GLU A 204 52.08 13.10 -11.59
N GLY A 205 51.73 12.28 -12.59
CA GLY A 205 52.42 12.26 -13.89
C GLY A 205 52.33 13.58 -14.66
N THR A 206 51.23 14.32 -14.49
CA THR A 206 50.98 15.60 -15.18
C THR A 206 51.78 16.75 -14.56
N GLN A 207 52.00 16.73 -13.24
CA GLN A 207 52.83 17.72 -12.54
C GLN A 207 54.33 17.59 -12.84
N ARG A 208 54.81 16.38 -13.14
CA ARG A 208 56.23 16.12 -13.48
C ARG A 208 56.65 16.60 -14.87
N LEU A 209 55.71 16.87 -15.77
CA LEU A 209 55.98 17.36 -17.13
C LEU A 209 56.09 18.90 -17.22
N MET A 210 55.70 19.64 -16.18
CA MET A 210 55.78 21.11 -16.16
C MET A 210 57.05 21.68 -15.48
N SER A 211 57.95 20.82 -14.99
CA SER A 211 59.20 21.23 -14.33
C SER A 211 60.45 20.84 -15.13
N LYS A 212 60.61 21.38 -16.35
CA LYS A 212 61.92 21.45 -17.01
C LYS A 212 62.44 22.89 -17.00
N PRO A 213 63.61 23.18 -16.42
CA PRO A 213 64.19 24.51 -16.47
C PRO A 213 64.78 24.76 -17.87
N GLY A 214 64.33 25.85 -18.50
CA GLY A 214 64.97 26.38 -19.70
C GLY A 214 66.40 26.80 -19.40
N ARG A 215 67.32 26.44 -20.32
CA ARG A 215 68.70 26.94 -20.35
C ARG A 215 68.75 28.42 -20.66
#